data_AF-A0A6V8NSG2-F1
#
_entry.id   AF-A0A6V8NSG2-F1
#
_cell.length_a   1.000
_cell.length_b   1.000
_cell.length_c   1.000
_cell.angle_alpha   90.00
_cell.angle_beta   90.00
_cell.angle_gamma   90.00
#
_symmetry.space_group_name_H-M   'P 1'
#
loop_
_entity.id
_entity.type
_entity.pdbx_description
1 polymer ?
#
loop_
_entity_poly.entity_id
_entity_poly.type
_entity_poly.pdbx_seq_one_letter_code
_entity_poly.pdbx_strand_id
1 'polypeptide(L)'
;MTKVDSNLLPKVVSYWKEDFISCKRIEFSQTFSKKWEFFVGGIGEIFSKLSKMSPKLDELAEIFVGLQTSADLIYILGKIRDEGRYIKVYSRATGKVYELERGVLKALFKGSELKRYEMEEFRHYLLFPYYLTDKGAVLIPEREFQREYPKAWGYVKENEEKLRSREGGKMNHSEWYAFGRHQNLDCHEQPKIMTQVLAQRAPLKITNFHATWCGAVRRMGDLYVH
;
A
#
# COMPACT_ATOMS: atom_id res chain seq x y z
N MET A 1 -23.20 21.19 33.02
CA MET A 1 -24.36 21.16 32.11
C MET A 1 -24.38 22.47 31.33
N THR A 2 -23.72 22.51 30.18
CA THR A 2 -23.74 23.68 29.31
C THR A 2 -24.89 23.49 28.34
N LYS A 3 -25.93 24.31 28.44
CA LYS A 3 -27.05 24.29 27.48
C LYS A 3 -26.47 24.61 26.10
N VAL A 4 -26.50 23.63 25.19
CA VAL A 4 -26.30 23.90 23.77
C VAL A 4 -27.49 24.75 23.32
N ASP A 5 -27.19 25.95 22.82
CA ASP A 5 -28.17 26.92 22.40
C ASP A 5 -29.00 26.35 21.24
N SER A 6 -30.30 26.15 21.47
CA SER A 6 -31.24 25.55 20.52
C SER A 6 -31.43 26.39 19.25
N ASN A 7 -30.90 27.62 19.23
CA ASN A 7 -30.99 28.55 18.11
C ASN A 7 -29.80 28.49 17.11
N LEU A 8 -28.80 27.62 17.34
CA LEU A 8 -27.68 27.46 16.40
C LEU A 8 -27.98 26.48 15.25
N LEU A 9 -28.94 25.57 15.43
CA LEU A 9 -29.28 24.54 14.43
C LEU A 9 -29.90 25.10 13.14
N PRO A 10 -30.76 26.13 13.13
CA PRO A 10 -31.37 26.61 11.88
C PRO A 10 -30.39 27.41 10.99
N LYS A 11 -29.37 28.07 11.58
CA LYS A 11 -28.47 28.97 10.83
C LYS A 11 -27.40 28.27 10.00
N VAL A 12 -27.02 27.04 10.35
CA VAL A 12 -26.02 26.27 9.60
C VAL A 12 -26.65 25.54 8.40
N VAL A 13 -27.97 25.30 8.46
CA VAL A 13 -28.70 24.52 7.45
C VAL A 13 -29.12 25.37 6.23
N SER A 14 -29.25 26.70 6.37
CA SER A 14 -29.75 27.58 5.31
C SER A 14 -28.80 27.81 4.11
N TYR A 15 -27.60 27.21 4.11
CA TYR A 15 -26.63 27.32 3.01
C TYR A 15 -26.60 26.11 2.07
N TRP A 16 -27.38 25.05 2.35
CA TRP A 16 -27.31 23.80 1.59
C TRP A 16 -28.66 23.53 0.93
N LYS A 17 -28.66 23.47 -0.41
CA LYS A 17 -29.84 23.15 -1.22
C LYS A 17 -30.54 21.90 -0.67
N GLU A 18 -31.77 22.11 -0.26
CA GLU A 18 -32.74 21.13 0.20
C GLU A 18 -32.93 20.08 -0.91
N ASP A 19 -32.66 18.81 -0.62
CA ASP A 19 -33.29 17.62 -1.23
C ASP A 19 -32.62 16.28 -0.84
N PHE A 20 -31.45 16.28 -0.18
CA PHE A 20 -30.73 15.01 0.11
C PHE A 20 -30.24 14.82 1.56
N ILE A 21 -30.65 15.67 2.51
CA ILE A 21 -30.14 15.59 3.89
C ILE A 21 -31.22 15.04 4.83
N SER A 22 -31.08 13.77 5.23
CA SER A 22 -31.84 13.21 6.35
C SER A 22 -31.07 13.42 7.65
N CYS A 23 -31.64 14.17 8.59
CA CYS A 23 -31.05 14.38 9.92
C CYS A 23 -31.73 13.43 10.92
N LYS A 24 -30.95 12.67 11.70
CA LYS A 24 -31.48 11.78 12.73
C LYS A 24 -30.82 12.06 14.07
N ARG A 25 -31.63 12.10 15.13
CA ARG A 25 -31.18 12.30 16.51
C ARG A 25 -30.62 10.99 17.04
N ILE A 26 -29.42 11.06 17.63
CA ILE A 26 -28.76 9.93 18.29
C ILE A 26 -28.61 10.30 19.76
N GLU A 27 -28.90 9.37 20.68
CA GLU A 27 -28.69 9.61 22.10
C GLU A 27 -27.20 9.56 22.45
N PHE A 28 -26.75 10.51 23.27
CA PHE A 28 -25.34 10.59 23.72
C PHE A 28 -24.90 9.37 24.53
N SER A 29 -25.83 8.64 25.13
CA SER A 29 -25.61 7.36 25.79
C SER A 29 -25.21 6.24 24.82
N GLN A 30 -25.45 6.37 23.52
CA GLN A 30 -25.09 5.38 22.50
C GLN A 30 -23.68 5.59 21.92
N THR A 31 -23.04 6.72 22.22
CA THR A 31 -21.65 6.98 21.84
C THR A 31 -20.70 6.47 22.94
N PHE A 32 -20.40 5.17 22.95
CA PHE A 32 -19.40 4.63 23.86
C PHE A 32 -18.00 4.48 23.23
N SER A 33 -17.05 5.04 23.98
CA SER A 33 -15.60 4.79 24.08
C SER A 33 -14.81 4.44 22.80
N LYS A 34 -13.97 5.42 22.41
CA LYS A 34 -12.82 5.37 21.48
C LYS A 34 -13.07 5.55 19.97
N LYS A 35 -14.26 5.26 19.41
CA LYS A 35 -14.53 5.51 17.98
C LYS A 35 -15.86 6.20 17.74
N TRP A 36 -15.85 7.18 16.82
CA TRP A 36 -17.03 7.94 16.38
C TRP A 36 -17.87 7.10 15.43
N GLU A 37 -18.59 6.11 15.96
CA GLU A 37 -19.45 5.23 15.18
C GLU A 37 -20.91 5.62 15.35
N PHE A 38 -21.54 6.04 14.26
CA PHE A 38 -22.94 6.47 14.24
C PHE A 38 -23.77 5.44 13.49
N PHE A 39 -24.58 4.69 14.22
CA PHE A 39 -25.48 3.71 13.63
C PHE A 39 -26.92 4.16 13.84
N VAL A 40 -27.66 4.31 12.74
CA VAL A 40 -29.05 4.77 12.82
C VAL A 40 -29.99 3.87 12.01
N GLY A 41 -31.07 3.41 12.65
CA GLY A 41 -32.06 2.51 12.05
C GLY A 41 -31.54 1.07 11.87
N GLY A 42 -32.16 0.30 10.96
CA GLY A 42 -31.88 -1.13 10.79
C GLY A 42 -30.42 -1.50 10.46
N ILE A 43 -29.61 -0.55 9.98
CA ILE A 43 -28.17 -0.74 9.77
C ILE A 43 -27.43 -0.98 11.10
N GLY A 44 -27.87 -0.34 12.20
CA GLY A 44 -27.27 -0.52 13.51
C GLY A 44 -27.51 -1.90 14.12
N GLU A 45 -28.67 -2.50 13.86
CA GLU A 45 -28.95 -3.88 14.29
C GLU A 45 -28.04 -4.88 13.57
N ILE A 46 -27.80 -4.69 12.28
CA ILE A 46 -26.86 -5.51 11.51
C ILE A 46 -25.44 -5.34 12.05
N PHE A 47 -25.00 -4.10 12.30
CA PHE A 47 -23.67 -3.84 12.84
C PHE A 47 -23.49 -4.42 14.25
N SER A 48 -24.51 -4.38 15.10
CA SER A 48 -24.50 -5.00 16.44
C SER A 48 -24.35 -6.53 16.37
N LYS A 49 -24.93 -7.18 15.35
CA LYS A 49 -24.73 -8.61 15.11
C LYS A 49 -23.29 -8.88 14.63
N LEU A 50 -22.79 -8.12 13.66
CA LEU A 50 -21.42 -8.25 13.14
C LEU A 50 -20.35 -7.96 14.20
N SER A 51 -20.59 -6.99 15.09
CA SER A 51 -19.64 -6.62 16.14
C SER A 51 -19.48 -7.71 17.21
N LYS A 52 -20.49 -8.58 17.39
CA LYS A 52 -20.42 -9.74 18.29
C LYS A 52 -19.82 -11.00 17.65
N MET A 53 -19.68 -11.03 16.32
CA MET A 53 -19.06 -12.17 15.64
C MET A 53 -17.57 -12.26 15.98
N SER A 54 -17.12 -13.48 16.31
CA SER A 54 -15.73 -13.84 16.55
C SER A 54 -15.40 -15.13 15.79
N PRO A 55 -14.13 -15.33 15.40
CA PRO A 55 -12.99 -14.43 15.60
C PRO A 55 -13.02 -13.21 14.65
N LYS A 56 -12.39 -12.12 15.08
CA LYS A 56 -12.19 -10.93 14.23
C LYS A 56 -11.09 -11.17 13.19
N LEU A 57 -11.06 -10.34 12.14
CA LEU A 57 -10.08 -10.49 11.07
C LEU A 57 -8.64 -10.25 11.56
N ASP A 58 -8.44 -9.27 12.43
CA ASP A 58 -7.16 -8.94 13.05
C ASP A 58 -6.68 -10.00 14.06
N GLU A 59 -7.60 -10.80 14.62
CA GLU A 59 -7.26 -11.98 15.42
C GLU A 59 -6.78 -13.15 14.55
N LEU A 60 -7.23 -13.23 13.31
CA LEU A 60 -6.90 -14.33 12.38
C LEU A 60 -5.72 -14.01 11.46
N ALA A 61 -5.48 -12.73 11.21
CA ALA A 61 -4.61 -12.31 10.13
C ALA A 61 -4.00 -10.93 10.38
N GLU A 62 -2.77 -10.77 9.92
CA GLU A 62 -2.10 -9.48 9.91
C GLU A 62 -2.54 -8.68 8.69
N ILE A 63 -3.00 -7.45 8.94
CA ILE A 63 -3.45 -6.50 7.91
C ILE A 63 -2.35 -5.49 7.70
N PHE A 64 -1.85 -5.38 6.47
CA PHE A 64 -0.77 -4.45 6.13
C PHE A 64 -1.03 -3.71 4.82
N VAL A 65 -0.37 -2.56 4.68
CA VAL A 65 -0.44 -1.72 3.47
C VAL A 65 0.65 -2.11 2.48
N GLY A 66 0.43 -1.77 1.21
CA GLY A 66 1.41 -1.96 0.14
C GLY A 66 2.68 -1.13 0.31
N LEU A 67 3.72 -1.50 -0.46
CA LEU A 67 5.02 -0.79 -0.48
C LEU A 67 4.85 0.71 -0.78
N GLN A 68 5.51 1.54 0.02
CA GLN A 68 5.52 2.99 -0.14
C GLN A 68 6.94 3.46 -0.47
N THR A 69 7.23 3.65 -1.76
CA THR A 69 8.58 3.99 -2.21
C THR A 69 8.92 5.49 -2.05
N SER A 70 7.90 6.34 -1.93
CA SER A 70 7.99 7.81 -2.04
C SER A 70 8.60 8.30 -3.38
N ALA A 71 8.80 7.43 -4.37
CA ALA A 71 9.36 7.76 -5.69
C ALA A 71 8.88 6.79 -6.78
N ASP A 72 7.57 6.56 -6.86
CA ASP A 72 6.99 5.52 -7.71
C ASP A 72 7.40 5.63 -9.20
N LEU A 73 7.62 6.84 -9.72
CA LEU A 73 8.06 7.03 -11.11
C LEU A 73 9.46 6.46 -11.39
N ILE A 74 10.30 6.32 -10.35
CA ILE A 74 11.67 5.83 -10.42
C ILE A 74 11.71 4.34 -10.08
N TYR A 75 11.06 3.93 -8.98
CA TYR A 75 11.13 2.53 -8.54
C TYR A 75 10.16 1.60 -9.28
N ILE A 76 9.05 2.11 -9.82
CA ILE A 76 8.09 1.29 -10.57
C ILE A 76 8.37 1.41 -12.07
N LEU A 77 8.80 0.31 -12.65
CA LEU A 77 9.28 0.20 -14.01
C LEU A 77 8.30 -0.64 -14.84
N GLY A 78 8.01 -0.21 -16.07
CA GLY A 78 7.13 -0.96 -16.97
C GLY A 78 7.85 -2.18 -17.55
N LYS A 79 7.25 -3.37 -17.45
CA LYS A 79 7.77 -4.60 -18.07
C LYS A 79 7.72 -4.45 -19.59
N ILE A 80 8.86 -4.65 -20.27
CA ILE A 80 8.91 -4.79 -21.73
C ILE A 80 9.18 -6.24 -22.10
N ARG A 81 10.31 -6.79 -21.65
CA ARG A 81 10.72 -8.15 -21.99
C ARG A 81 11.63 -8.73 -20.92
N ASP A 82 11.50 -10.04 -20.75
CA ASP A 82 12.40 -10.86 -19.93
C ASP A 82 13.54 -11.39 -20.81
N GLU A 83 14.80 -11.14 -20.42
CA GLU A 83 16.00 -11.56 -21.14
C GLU A 83 16.98 -12.28 -20.18
N GLY A 84 16.51 -13.35 -19.54
CA GLY A 84 17.34 -14.24 -18.73
C GLY A 84 17.86 -13.54 -17.47
N ARG A 85 19.16 -13.24 -17.43
CA ARG A 85 19.79 -12.55 -16.28
C ARG A 85 19.43 -11.05 -16.18
N TYR A 86 18.96 -10.47 -17.28
CA TYR A 86 18.51 -9.09 -17.35
C TYR A 86 17.04 -8.99 -17.71
N ILE A 87 16.45 -7.84 -17.40
CA ILE A 87 15.06 -7.50 -17.74
C ILE A 87 15.07 -6.15 -18.42
N LYS A 88 14.43 -6.06 -19.59
CA LYS A 88 14.17 -4.79 -20.26
C LYS A 88 12.93 -4.14 -19.68
N VAL A 89 13.12 -2.90 -19.24
CA VAL A 89 12.13 -2.13 -18.51
C VAL A 89 12.06 -0.69 -18.99
N TYR A 90 10.87 -0.11 -18.98
CA TYR A 90 10.64 1.30 -19.28
C TYR A 90 10.59 2.12 -17.99
N SER A 91 11.37 3.19 -17.91
CA SER A 91 11.29 4.14 -16.79
C SER A 91 10.45 5.35 -17.16
N ARG A 92 9.42 5.62 -16.35
CA ARG A 92 8.60 6.84 -16.49
C ARG A 92 9.35 8.09 -16.04
N ALA A 93 10.29 7.96 -15.10
CA ALA A 93 11.07 9.09 -14.60
C ALA A 93 12.05 9.67 -15.62
N THR A 94 12.59 8.84 -16.53
CA THR A 94 13.57 9.28 -17.54
C THR A 94 13.04 9.18 -18.98
N GLY A 95 11.93 8.48 -19.21
CA GLY A 95 11.36 8.27 -20.55
C GLY A 95 12.16 7.29 -21.41
N LYS A 96 13.07 6.53 -20.81
CA LYS A 96 14.02 5.64 -21.52
C LYS A 96 13.76 4.17 -21.17
N VAL A 97 14.29 3.30 -22.03
CA VAL A 97 14.37 1.86 -21.79
C VAL A 97 15.72 1.51 -21.19
N TYR A 98 15.70 0.68 -20.15
CA TYR A 98 16.89 0.14 -19.50
C TYR A 98 16.86 -1.37 -19.53
N GLU A 99 18.05 -1.94 -19.47
CA GLU A 99 18.25 -3.36 -19.23
C GLU A 99 18.87 -3.49 -17.84
N LEU A 100 18.10 -4.02 -16.88
CA LEU A 100 18.50 -4.08 -15.48
C LEU A 100 18.65 -5.53 -15.02
N GLU A 101 19.52 -5.75 -14.04
CA GLU A 101 19.74 -7.06 -13.44
C GLU A 101 18.46 -7.59 -12.77
N ARG A 102 18.10 -8.86 -13.01
CA ARG A 102 16.91 -9.46 -12.42
C ARG A 102 16.93 -9.48 -10.89
N GLY A 103 18.10 -9.69 -10.28
CA GLY A 103 18.21 -9.91 -8.84
C GLY A 103 17.69 -8.76 -7.98
N VAL A 104 17.70 -7.54 -8.51
CA VAL A 104 17.23 -6.33 -7.82
C VAL A 104 15.83 -5.89 -8.30
N LEU A 105 15.15 -6.70 -9.11
CA LEU A 105 13.81 -6.45 -9.61
C LEU A 105 12.81 -7.45 -9.04
N LYS A 106 11.69 -6.95 -8.53
CA LYS A 106 10.57 -7.76 -8.02
C LYS A 106 9.33 -7.52 -8.87
N ALA A 107 8.60 -8.58 -9.23
CA ALA A 107 7.34 -8.44 -9.95
C ALA A 107 6.31 -7.69 -9.08
N LEU A 108 5.69 -6.66 -9.63
CA LEU A 108 4.77 -5.77 -8.92
C LEU A 108 3.37 -5.82 -9.54
N PHE A 109 2.36 -6.02 -8.68
CA PHE A 109 0.95 -5.82 -9.01
C PHE A 109 0.42 -4.51 -8.44
N LYS A 110 -0.22 -3.71 -9.30
CA LYS A 110 -0.96 -2.53 -8.84
C LYS A 110 -2.39 -2.89 -8.51
N GLY A 111 -2.94 -2.25 -7.48
CA GLY A 111 -4.32 -2.45 -7.05
C GLY A 111 -5.38 -2.23 -8.14
N SER A 112 -5.15 -1.27 -9.02
CA SER A 112 -6.03 -1.00 -10.17
C SER A 112 -6.09 -2.15 -11.19
N GLU A 113 -5.12 -3.06 -11.16
CA GLU A 113 -5.01 -4.23 -12.02
C GLU A 113 -5.69 -5.47 -11.40
N LEU A 114 -6.26 -5.33 -10.20
CA LEU A 114 -7.02 -6.39 -9.54
C LEU A 114 -8.41 -6.53 -10.16
N LYS A 115 -8.55 -7.50 -11.07
CA LYS A 115 -9.86 -8.06 -11.45
C LYS A 115 -10.19 -9.28 -10.60
N ARG A 116 -11.49 -9.50 -10.38
CA ARG A 116 -11.99 -10.64 -9.61
C ARG A 116 -11.68 -11.94 -10.35
N TYR A 117 -11.08 -12.90 -9.64
CA TYR A 117 -10.90 -14.29 -10.07
C TYR A 117 -10.03 -14.54 -11.32
N GLU A 118 -9.34 -13.52 -11.86
CA GLU A 118 -8.44 -13.68 -13.01
C GLU A 118 -6.97 -13.63 -12.59
N MET A 119 -6.15 -14.56 -13.12
CA MET A 119 -4.69 -14.45 -13.07
C MET A 119 -4.22 -13.62 -14.27
N GLU A 120 -4.04 -12.31 -14.07
CA GLU A 120 -3.35 -11.47 -15.05
C GLU A 120 -1.83 -11.64 -14.93
N GLU A 121 -1.10 -11.39 -16.01
CA GLU A 121 0.35 -11.17 -15.95
C GLU A 121 0.65 -9.82 -15.30
N PHE A 122 1.70 -9.75 -14.47
CA PHE A 122 2.19 -8.46 -13.98
C PHE A 122 2.74 -7.64 -15.14
N ARG A 123 2.49 -6.33 -15.09
CA ARG A 123 2.96 -5.36 -16.09
C ARG A 123 4.08 -4.47 -15.58
N HIS A 124 4.43 -4.62 -14.31
CA HIS A 124 5.37 -3.74 -13.64
C HIS A 124 6.41 -4.54 -12.88
N TYR A 125 7.64 -4.03 -12.88
CA TYR A 125 8.68 -4.43 -11.96
C TYR A 125 8.91 -3.31 -10.95
N LEU A 126 9.22 -3.69 -9.73
CA LEU A 126 9.72 -2.81 -8.70
C LEU A 126 11.24 -2.98 -8.60
N LEU A 127 11.97 -1.88 -8.74
CA LEU A 127 13.36 -1.81 -8.34
C LEU A 127 13.46 -1.85 -6.82
N PHE A 128 14.01 -2.93 -6.30
CA PHE A 128 14.00 -3.27 -4.88
C PHE A 128 15.43 -3.37 -4.35
N PRO A 129 16.01 -2.25 -3.87
CA PRO A 129 17.42 -2.17 -3.48
C PRO A 129 17.66 -2.76 -2.07
N TYR A 130 17.05 -3.90 -1.76
CA TYR A 130 17.15 -4.55 -0.46
C TYR A 130 17.41 -6.04 -0.59
N TYR A 131 18.21 -6.57 0.31
CA TYR A 131 18.26 -7.99 0.61
C TYR A 131 17.11 -8.36 1.54
N LEU A 132 16.52 -9.52 1.30
CA LEU A 132 15.55 -10.10 2.22
C LEU A 132 16.27 -11.10 3.11
N THR A 133 16.09 -10.93 4.40
CA THR A 133 16.66 -11.78 5.45
C THR A 133 15.54 -12.26 6.37
N ASP A 134 15.82 -13.25 7.20
CA ASP A 134 14.86 -13.75 8.19
C ASP A 134 14.39 -12.66 9.17
N LYS A 135 15.17 -11.59 9.33
CA LYS A 135 14.89 -10.45 10.21
C LYS A 135 14.27 -9.25 9.49
N GLY A 136 13.99 -9.38 8.19
CA GLY A 136 13.37 -8.35 7.37
C GLY A 136 14.24 -7.90 6.19
N ALA A 137 13.88 -6.76 5.60
CA ALA A 137 14.59 -6.19 4.47
C ALA A 137 15.75 -5.28 4.91
N VAL A 138 16.94 -5.51 4.37
CA VAL A 138 18.16 -4.74 4.64
C VAL A 138 18.61 -4.05 3.36
N LEU A 139 18.86 -2.75 3.42
CA LEU A 139 19.29 -1.97 2.25
C LEU A 139 20.63 -2.50 1.71
N ILE A 140 20.73 -2.69 0.40
CA ILE A 140 21.97 -3.14 -0.24
C ILE A 140 23.01 -2.00 -0.13
N PRO A 141 24.17 -2.21 0.51
CA PRO A 141 25.19 -1.17 0.62
C PRO A 141 25.67 -0.68 -0.75
N GLU A 142 25.98 0.61 -0.88
CA GLU A 142 26.35 1.24 -2.16
C GLU A 142 27.46 0.50 -2.93
N ARG A 143 28.52 0.08 -2.21
CA ARG A 143 29.63 -0.67 -2.81
C ARG A 143 29.19 -2.02 -3.37
N GLU A 144 28.29 -2.71 -2.68
CA GLU A 144 27.75 -3.99 -3.12
C GLU A 144 26.76 -3.78 -4.27
N PHE A 145 25.91 -2.76 -4.18
CA PHE A 145 24.94 -2.43 -5.21
C PHE A 145 25.65 -2.13 -6.54
N GLN A 146 26.71 -1.32 -6.50
CA GLN A 146 27.52 -1.01 -7.66
C GLN A 146 28.22 -2.25 -8.24
N ARG A 147 28.71 -3.16 -7.38
CA ARG A 147 29.45 -4.35 -7.80
C ARG A 147 28.53 -5.41 -8.41
N GLU A 148 27.40 -5.68 -7.77
CA GLU A 148 26.52 -6.80 -8.11
C GLU A 148 25.44 -6.42 -9.12
N TYR A 149 25.00 -5.16 -9.11
CA TYR A 149 23.96 -4.65 -9.99
C TYR A 149 24.39 -3.32 -10.65
N PRO A 150 25.50 -3.31 -11.43
CA PRO A 150 26.07 -2.10 -11.98
C PRO A 150 25.11 -1.31 -12.89
N LYS A 151 24.22 -1.98 -13.66
CA LYS A 151 23.25 -1.27 -14.52
C LYS A 151 22.14 -0.64 -13.70
N ALA A 152 21.59 -1.37 -12.73
CA ALA A 152 20.61 -0.82 -11.79
C ALA A 152 21.20 0.33 -10.96
N TRP A 153 22.44 0.22 -10.50
CA TRP A 153 23.13 1.30 -9.83
C TRP A 153 23.29 2.54 -10.72
N GLY A 154 23.70 2.35 -11.99
CA GLY A 154 23.75 3.43 -12.97
C GLY A 154 22.41 4.15 -13.15
N TYR A 155 21.32 3.38 -13.22
CA TYR A 155 19.95 3.91 -13.29
C TYR A 155 19.56 4.72 -12.04
N VAL A 156 19.85 4.20 -10.85
CA VAL A 156 19.58 4.89 -9.57
C VAL A 156 20.38 6.19 -9.47
N LYS A 157 21.64 6.18 -9.89
CA LYS A 157 22.51 7.36 -9.93
C LYS A 157 22.06 8.41 -10.94
N GLU A 158 21.56 8.02 -12.12
CA GLU A 158 20.96 8.96 -13.08
C GLU A 158 19.77 9.73 -12.45
N ASN A 159 19.09 9.13 -11.46
CA ASN A 159 17.96 9.74 -10.77
C ASN A 159 18.30 10.32 -9.38
N GLU A 160 19.58 10.43 -9.02
CA GLU A 160 20.02 10.80 -7.67
C GLU A 160 19.45 12.12 -7.17
N GLU A 161 19.48 13.16 -7.99
CA GLU A 161 18.95 14.49 -7.62
C GLU A 161 17.46 14.42 -7.24
N LYS A 162 16.66 13.70 -8.04
CA LYS A 162 15.24 13.47 -7.78
C LYS A 162 15.03 12.64 -6.52
N LEU A 163 15.89 11.65 -6.26
CA LEU A 163 15.78 10.77 -5.10
C LEU A 163 16.18 11.49 -3.80
N ARG A 164 17.19 12.35 -3.83
CA ARG A 164 17.63 13.15 -2.67
C ARG A 164 16.65 14.26 -2.30
N SER A 165 16.01 14.88 -3.30
CA SER A 165 15.03 15.96 -3.09
C SER A 165 13.68 15.50 -2.54
N ARG A 166 13.43 14.18 -2.45
CA ARG A 166 12.18 13.62 -1.91
C ARG A 166 11.90 14.07 -0.49
N GLU A 167 10.61 14.13 -0.17
CA GLU A 167 10.11 14.47 1.16
C GLU A 167 10.64 15.82 1.68
N GLY A 168 10.90 16.76 0.78
CA GLY A 168 11.47 18.07 1.11
C GLY A 168 12.96 18.01 1.45
N GLY A 169 13.71 17.08 0.86
CA GLY A 169 15.15 16.91 1.07
C GLY A 169 15.53 15.98 2.22
N LYS A 170 14.56 15.35 2.90
CA LYS A 170 14.83 14.42 4.01
C LYS A 170 15.66 13.21 3.59
N MET A 171 15.56 12.81 2.32
CA MET A 171 16.33 11.70 1.76
C MET A 171 17.77 12.09 1.38
N ASN A 172 18.21 13.32 1.68
CA ASN A 172 19.58 13.75 1.38
C ASN A 172 20.59 13.28 2.43
N HIS A 173 20.78 11.96 2.53
CA HIS A 173 21.79 11.31 3.38
C HIS A 173 22.53 10.22 2.60
N SER A 174 23.31 9.38 3.28
CA SER A 174 24.10 8.30 2.67
C SER A 174 23.24 7.21 2.01
N GLU A 175 22.01 7.01 2.50
CA GLU A 175 21.07 5.97 2.04
C GLU A 175 19.93 6.58 1.21
N TRP A 176 20.23 7.62 0.45
CA TRP A 176 19.28 8.38 -0.36
C TRP A 176 18.49 7.56 -1.40
N TYR A 177 18.95 6.36 -1.74
CA TYR A 177 18.28 5.40 -2.62
C TYR A 177 17.37 4.41 -1.88
N ALA A 178 17.25 4.51 -0.56
CA ALA A 178 16.24 3.80 0.20
C ALA A 178 14.82 4.29 -0.16
N PHE A 179 13.82 3.52 0.22
CA PHE A 179 12.43 3.92 0.15
C PHE A 179 12.14 4.89 1.28
N GLY A 180 11.20 5.82 1.08
CA GLY A 180 10.86 6.80 2.12
C GLY A 180 10.30 6.16 3.39
N ARG A 181 9.75 4.94 3.29
CA ARG A 181 9.25 4.17 4.43
C ARG A 181 9.70 2.72 4.38
N HIS A 182 10.18 2.22 5.52
CA HIS A 182 10.68 0.85 5.69
C HIS A 182 9.60 -0.15 6.13
N GLN A 183 8.32 0.18 5.99
CA GLN A 183 7.22 -0.65 6.51
C GLN A 183 6.92 -1.82 5.56
N ASN A 184 6.75 -3.01 6.15
CA ASN A 184 6.26 -4.24 5.51
C ASN A 184 7.08 -4.76 4.33
N LEU A 185 8.34 -4.33 4.16
CA LEU A 185 9.19 -4.70 3.02
C LEU A 185 9.37 -6.22 2.86
N ASP A 186 9.39 -6.93 3.98
CA ASP A 186 9.52 -8.37 4.14
C ASP A 186 8.19 -9.11 3.96
N CYS A 187 7.06 -8.49 4.29
CA CYS A 187 5.73 -9.07 4.16
C CYS A 187 5.32 -9.31 2.70
N HIS A 188 6.06 -8.75 1.74
CA HIS A 188 5.68 -8.79 0.33
C HIS A 188 6.03 -10.09 -0.39
N GLU A 189 6.95 -10.93 0.10
CA GLU A 189 7.26 -12.22 -0.55
C GLU A 189 6.32 -13.36 -0.21
N GLN A 190 5.56 -13.23 0.87
CA GLN A 190 4.67 -14.30 1.33
C GLN A 190 3.36 -14.37 0.53
N PRO A 191 2.74 -15.55 0.35
CA PRO A 191 1.35 -15.66 -0.08
C PRO A 191 0.43 -14.77 0.74
N LYS A 192 -0.43 -14.01 0.08
CA LYS A 192 -1.31 -13.02 0.73
C LYS A 192 -2.63 -12.86 0.00
N ILE A 193 -3.64 -12.38 0.72
CA ILE A 193 -4.93 -11.96 0.14
C ILE A 193 -4.85 -10.46 -0.12
N MET A 194 -5.04 -10.03 -1.37
CA MET A 194 -5.10 -8.62 -1.74
C MET A 194 -6.54 -8.10 -1.72
N THR A 195 -6.70 -6.87 -1.25
CA THR A 195 -7.94 -6.10 -1.31
C THR A 195 -7.67 -4.70 -1.89
N GLN A 196 -8.60 -4.20 -2.70
CA GLN A 196 -8.57 -2.80 -3.12
C GLN A 196 -9.03 -1.91 -1.97
N VAL A 197 -8.29 -0.82 -1.72
CA VAL A 197 -8.62 0.17 -0.68
C VAL A 197 -9.92 0.91 -1.01
N LEU A 198 -10.15 1.18 -2.30
CA LEU A 198 -11.38 1.81 -2.81
C LEU A 198 -11.94 0.92 -3.92
N ALA A 199 -13.10 0.31 -3.68
CA ALA A 199 -13.79 -0.48 -4.68
C ALA A 199 -15.30 -0.35 -4.54
N GLN A 200 -16.00 -0.24 -5.67
CA GLN A 200 -17.47 -0.26 -5.70
C GLN A 200 -18.06 -1.64 -5.35
N ARG A 201 -17.24 -2.70 -5.41
CA ARG A 201 -17.61 -4.09 -5.08
C ARG A 201 -16.39 -4.78 -4.49
N ALA A 202 -16.56 -5.68 -3.51
CA ALA A 202 -15.46 -6.38 -2.84
C ALA A 202 -14.64 -7.25 -3.82
N PRO A 203 -13.39 -6.87 -4.16
CA PRO A 203 -12.52 -7.65 -5.00
C PRO A 203 -11.49 -8.35 -4.10
N LEU A 204 -11.78 -9.59 -3.72
CA LEU A 204 -10.86 -10.44 -2.97
C LEU A 204 -10.05 -11.30 -3.94
N LYS A 205 -8.73 -11.36 -3.77
CA LYS A 205 -7.84 -12.20 -4.58
C LYS A 205 -6.71 -12.80 -3.73
N ILE A 206 -6.48 -14.10 -3.87
CA ILE A 206 -5.29 -14.79 -3.32
C ILE A 206 -4.14 -14.60 -4.31
N THR A 207 -2.95 -14.27 -3.81
CA THR A 207 -1.77 -14.00 -4.62
C THR A 207 -0.49 -14.51 -3.96
N ASN A 208 0.50 -14.90 -4.78
CA ASN A 208 1.87 -15.22 -4.37
C ASN A 208 2.90 -14.19 -4.90
N PHE A 209 2.46 -12.99 -5.30
CA PHE A 209 3.36 -11.98 -5.86
C PHE A 209 4.24 -11.31 -4.80
N HIS A 210 5.52 -11.16 -5.16
CA HIS A 210 6.60 -10.64 -4.33
C HIS A 210 6.51 -9.14 -4.00
N ALA A 211 5.65 -8.36 -4.67
CA ALA A 211 5.38 -6.96 -4.36
C ALA A 211 3.95 -6.58 -4.74
N THR A 212 3.26 -5.86 -3.85
CA THR A 212 1.85 -5.51 -4.02
C THR A 212 1.57 -4.09 -3.56
N TRP A 213 0.87 -3.31 -4.38
CA TRP A 213 0.46 -1.93 -4.07
C TRP A 213 -1.02 -1.90 -3.70
N CYS A 214 -1.38 -2.57 -2.59
CA CYS A 214 -2.73 -2.70 -2.04
C CYS A 214 -2.70 -3.15 -0.58
N GLY A 215 -3.85 -3.03 0.09
CA GLY A 215 -4.07 -3.68 1.39
C GLY A 215 -3.94 -5.19 1.20
N ALA A 216 -3.19 -5.83 2.09
CA ALA A 216 -2.97 -7.25 2.08
C ALA A 216 -3.22 -7.86 3.45
N VAL A 217 -3.69 -9.10 3.43
CA VAL A 217 -4.02 -9.88 4.61
C VAL A 217 -3.22 -11.18 4.52
N ARG A 218 -2.47 -11.51 5.58
CA ARG A 218 -1.76 -12.80 5.70
C ARG A 218 -2.15 -13.53 6.98
N ARG A 219 -2.12 -14.86 6.96
CA ARG A 219 -2.40 -15.68 8.14
C ARG A 219 -1.30 -15.47 9.20
N MET A 220 -1.68 -15.39 10.47
CA MET A 220 -0.70 -15.41 11.56
C MET A 220 -0.01 -16.79 11.62
N GLY A 221 1.33 -16.81 11.63
CA GLY A 221 2.12 -18.02 11.92
C GLY A 221 2.90 -18.64 10.77
N ASP A 222 2.80 -18.14 9.54
CA ASP A 222 3.62 -18.61 8.43
C ASP A 222 5.03 -17.98 8.51
N LEU A 223 5.85 -18.51 9.43
CA LEU A 223 7.31 -18.39 9.42
C LEU A 223 7.84 -19.45 8.44
N TYR A 224 8.63 -18.99 7.47
CA TYR A 224 9.48 -19.73 6.53
C TYR A 224 9.41 -21.26 6.65
N VAL A 225 8.73 -21.90 5.70
CA VAL A 225 9.00 -23.30 5.35
C VAL A 225 9.48 -23.30 3.90
N HIS A 226 10.70 -23.81 3.75
CA HIS A 226 11.55 -23.83 2.54
C HIS A 226 10.87 -24.33 1.26
#